data_AF-A0A2X2BPR4-F1
#
_entry.id   AF-A0A2X2BPR4-F1
#
_cell.length_a   1.000
_cell.length_b   1.000
_cell.length_c   1.000
_cell.angle_alpha   90.00
_cell.angle_beta   90.00
_cell.angle_gamma   90.00
#
_symmetry.space_group_name_H-M   'P 1'
#
loop_
_entity.id
_entity.type
_entity.pdbx_description
1 polymer ?
#
loop_
_entity_poly.entity_id
_entity_poly.type
_entity_poly.pdbx_seq_one_letter_code
_entity_poly.pdbx_strand_id
1 'polypeptide(L)'
;MTMRQVKQIYSAPNPHWVGNGFSMSTVFSYKENAEQYSPFLLMDYAEPTLFKPVTNARGVGTHPHRGFETVTIAYQGEVSHHDSTGHAGTIAEGDVQWMTAASGIFT
;
A
#
# COMPACT_ATOMS: atom_id res chain seq x y z
N MET A 1 1.53 -27.05 20.70
CA MET A 1 1.76 -26.20 19.52
C MET A 1 3.25 -26.15 19.27
N THR A 2 3.70 -26.41 18.04
CA THR A 2 5.13 -26.33 17.69
C THR A 2 5.51 -24.88 17.41
N MET A 3 6.64 -24.43 17.96
CA MET A 3 7.12 -23.06 17.75
C MET A 3 7.61 -22.90 16.30
N ARG A 4 7.07 -21.91 15.58
CA ARG A 4 7.54 -21.57 14.23
C ARG A 4 8.97 -21.01 14.33
N GLN A 5 9.83 -21.41 13.41
CA GLN A 5 11.19 -20.91 13.28
C GLN A 5 11.25 -19.79 12.24
N VAL A 6 12.09 -18.79 12.48
CA VAL A 6 12.40 -17.78 11.47
C VAL A 6 13.24 -18.45 10.37
N LYS A 7 12.68 -18.54 9.17
CA LYS A 7 13.38 -19.16 8.03
C LYS A 7 14.39 -18.20 7.39
N GLN A 8 14.03 -16.92 7.27
CA GLN A 8 14.85 -15.92 6.61
C GLN A 8 14.53 -14.51 7.12
N ILE A 9 15.53 -13.63 7.10
CA ILE A 9 15.42 -12.20 7.41
C ILE A 9 15.96 -11.44 6.21
N TYR A 10 15.24 -10.41 5.78
CA TYR A 10 15.62 -9.53 4.69
C TYR A 10 15.71 -8.10 5.22
N SER A 11 16.68 -7.33 4.71
CA SER A 11 16.70 -5.88 4.92
C SER A 11 15.71 -5.22 3.98
N ALA A 12 15.11 -4.11 4.41
CA ALA A 12 14.27 -3.30 3.53
C ALA A 12 15.11 -2.82 2.32
N PRO A 13 14.59 -2.95 1.08
CA PRO A 13 15.27 -2.40 -0.08
C PRO A 13 15.26 -0.87 -0.04
N ASN A 14 16.05 -0.25 -0.92
CA ASN A 14 16.06 1.20 -1.03
C ASN A 14 14.65 1.73 -1.37
N PRO A 15 14.24 2.87 -0.79
CA PRO A 15 12.96 3.47 -1.12
C PRO A 15 12.84 3.85 -2.60
N HIS A 16 11.64 3.75 -3.12
CA HIS A 16 11.24 4.24 -4.43
C HIS A 16 9.96 5.07 -4.31
N TRP A 17 9.59 5.79 -5.36
CA TRP A 17 8.39 6.63 -5.37
C TRP A 17 7.23 5.96 -6.10
N VAL A 18 6.07 5.93 -5.45
CA VAL A 18 4.78 5.66 -6.09
C VAL A 18 4.08 7.01 -6.27
N GLY A 19 3.98 7.45 -7.53
CA GLY A 19 3.57 8.82 -7.84
C GLY A 19 4.53 9.84 -7.23
N ASN A 20 3.98 10.88 -6.60
CA ASN A 20 4.77 11.91 -5.89
C ASN A 20 4.38 12.06 -4.40
N GLY A 21 3.50 11.18 -3.91
CA GLY A 21 2.99 11.22 -2.53
C GLY A 21 3.52 10.13 -1.61
N PHE A 22 4.09 9.06 -2.17
CA PHE A 22 4.47 7.88 -1.40
C PHE A 22 5.91 7.48 -1.68
N SER A 23 6.80 7.69 -0.71
CA SER A 23 8.15 7.12 -0.72
C SER A 23 8.12 5.80 0.04
N MET A 24 8.30 4.69 -0.68
CA MET A 24 7.98 3.36 -0.22
C MET A 24 9.16 2.40 -0.37
N SER A 25 9.33 1.54 0.63
CA SER A 25 10.22 0.39 0.60
C SER A 25 9.38 -0.87 0.44
N THR A 26 9.56 -1.61 -0.67
CA THR A 26 8.82 -2.86 -0.91
C THR A 26 9.38 -3.97 -0.05
N VAL A 27 8.67 -4.36 1.01
CA VAL A 27 9.10 -5.38 1.97
C VAL A 27 9.11 -6.77 1.33
N PHE A 28 8.11 -7.08 0.51
CA PHE A 28 8.07 -8.28 -0.32
C PHE A 28 7.18 -8.07 -1.55
N SER A 29 7.41 -8.90 -2.58
CA SER A 29 6.57 -8.96 -3.79
C SER A 29 6.35 -10.40 -4.25
N TYR A 30 5.15 -10.68 -4.78
CA TYR A 30 4.79 -11.94 -5.41
C TYR A 30 5.72 -12.31 -6.58
N LYS A 31 6.39 -11.32 -7.18
CA LYS A 31 7.37 -11.54 -8.25
C LYS A 31 8.63 -12.28 -7.79
N GLU A 32 8.94 -12.26 -6.49
CA GLU A 32 10.12 -12.89 -5.93
C GLU A 32 9.84 -14.35 -5.53
N ASN A 33 8.74 -14.59 -4.82
CA ASN A 33 8.33 -15.93 -4.38
C ASN A 33 6.84 -15.98 -3.99
N ALA A 34 5.94 -16.05 -4.98
CA ALA A 34 4.49 -16.04 -4.77
C ALA A 34 3.98 -17.15 -3.84
N GLU A 35 4.52 -18.37 -3.91
CA GLU A 35 4.07 -19.50 -3.07
C GLU A 35 4.37 -19.25 -1.59
N GLN A 36 5.54 -18.68 -1.28
CA GLN A 36 5.93 -18.38 0.09
C GLN A 36 5.08 -17.27 0.70
N TYR A 37 4.67 -16.28 -0.10
CA TYR A 37 3.93 -15.12 0.38
C TYR A 37 2.41 -15.29 0.31
N SER A 38 1.90 -16.31 -0.39
CA SER A 38 0.47 -16.60 -0.49
C SER A 38 -0.22 -16.59 0.89
N PRO A 39 -1.33 -15.86 1.07
CA PRO A 39 -2.12 -15.18 0.04
C PRO A 39 -1.71 -13.72 -0.26
N PHE A 40 -0.63 -13.21 0.34
CA PHE A 40 -0.19 -11.84 0.18
C PHE A 40 0.59 -11.63 -1.13
N LEU A 41 0.29 -10.53 -1.83
CA LEU A 41 0.92 -10.22 -3.11
C LEU A 41 2.05 -9.21 -2.99
N LEU A 42 1.87 -8.18 -2.19
CA LEU A 42 2.82 -7.08 -2.08
C LEU A 42 2.64 -6.39 -0.74
N MET A 43 3.74 -5.93 -0.14
CA MET A 43 3.70 -5.02 1.00
C MET A 43 4.70 -3.90 0.78
N ASP A 44 4.18 -2.69 0.62
CA ASP A 44 4.98 -1.47 0.64
C ASP A 44 4.89 -0.82 2.01
N TYR A 45 6.05 -0.41 2.53
CA TYR A 45 6.14 0.40 3.74
C TYR A 45 6.52 1.82 3.35
N ALA A 46 5.60 2.77 3.55
CA ALA A 46 5.89 4.18 3.41
C ALA A 46 6.70 4.64 4.64
N GLU A 47 8.00 4.89 4.45
CA GLU A 47 8.88 5.29 5.55
C GLU A 47 8.47 6.66 6.10
N PRO A 48 8.62 6.92 7.42
CA PRO A 48 8.29 8.21 8.01
C PRO A 48 8.96 9.37 7.26
N THR A 49 8.16 10.15 6.54
CA THR A 49 8.63 11.20 5.65
C THR A 49 7.92 12.51 6.00
N LEU A 50 8.69 13.54 6.32
CA LEU A 50 8.12 14.87 6.56
C LEU A 50 7.84 15.56 5.22
N PHE A 51 6.57 15.77 4.92
CA PHE A 51 6.13 16.49 3.74
C PHE A 51 5.97 17.98 4.02
N LYS A 52 6.64 18.83 3.23
CA LYS A 52 6.41 20.28 3.27
C LYS A 52 4.98 20.62 2.78
N PRO A 53 4.35 21.68 3.32
CA PRO A 53 3.08 22.19 2.81
C PRO A 53 3.14 22.45 1.30
N VAL A 54 2.02 22.20 0.62
CA VAL A 54 1.86 22.35 -0.83
C VAL A 54 0.49 22.92 -1.14
N THR A 55 0.37 23.57 -2.29
CA THR A 55 -0.90 24.08 -2.82
C THR A 55 -1.71 23.01 -3.56
N ASN A 56 -1.05 21.99 -4.10
CA ASN A 56 -1.67 20.87 -4.80
C ASN A 56 -1.40 19.57 -4.03
N ALA A 57 -2.41 18.71 -3.95
CA ALA A 57 -2.26 17.40 -3.32
C ALA A 57 -1.17 16.57 -4.02
N ARG A 58 -0.39 15.84 -3.21
CA ARG A 58 0.51 14.79 -3.68
C ARG A 58 -0.23 13.46 -3.66
N GLY A 59 0.22 12.49 -4.45
CA GLY A 59 -0.36 11.15 -4.46
C GLY A 59 0.02 10.38 -5.70
N VAL A 60 -0.88 9.50 -6.09
CA VAL A 60 -0.85 8.74 -7.33
C VAL A 60 -2.10 9.13 -8.15
N GLY A 61 -1.96 9.20 -9.47
CA GLY A 61 -3.10 9.45 -10.35
C GLY A 61 -3.99 8.22 -10.48
N THR A 62 -5.06 8.34 -11.26
CA THR A 62 -5.99 7.23 -11.52
C THR A 62 -5.27 6.01 -12.08
N HIS A 63 -5.47 4.84 -11.47
CA HIS A 63 -4.85 3.57 -11.87
C HIS A 63 -5.77 2.38 -11.59
N PRO A 64 -5.66 1.28 -12.36
CA PRO A 64 -6.53 0.12 -12.22
C PRO A 64 -6.03 -0.92 -11.21
N HIS A 65 -6.97 -1.58 -10.53
CA HIS A 65 -6.76 -2.84 -9.80
C HIS A 65 -7.80 -3.87 -10.22
N ARG A 66 -7.46 -5.16 -10.20
CA ARG A 66 -8.36 -6.29 -10.51
C ARG A 66 -7.85 -7.59 -9.90
N GLY A 67 -8.74 -8.37 -9.31
CA GLY A 67 -8.48 -9.75 -8.87
C GLY A 67 -7.85 -9.90 -7.48
N PHE A 68 -7.68 -8.80 -6.74
CA PHE A 68 -7.13 -8.80 -5.38
C PHE A 68 -7.71 -7.65 -4.55
N GLU A 69 -7.18 -7.48 -3.35
CA GLU A 69 -7.57 -6.43 -2.41
C GLU A 69 -6.36 -5.57 -2.04
N THR A 70 -6.60 -4.29 -1.81
CA THR A 70 -5.59 -3.38 -1.23
C THR A 70 -6.00 -3.04 0.19
N VAL A 71 -5.05 -3.17 1.12
CA VAL A 71 -5.25 -2.78 2.52
C VAL A 71 -4.28 -1.65 2.83
N THR A 72 -4.83 -0.47 3.13
CA THR A 72 -4.06 0.72 3.49
C THR A 72 -4.24 0.99 4.97
N ILE A 73 -3.13 1.06 5.70
CA ILE A 73 -3.10 1.33 7.14
C ILE A 73 -2.36 2.66 7.34
N ALA A 74 -3.06 3.67 7.83
CA ALA A 74 -2.48 5.00 8.05
C ALA A 74 -1.88 5.09 9.45
N TYR A 75 -0.55 5.00 9.55
CA TYR A 75 0.14 5.16 10.84
C TYR A 75 0.28 6.63 11.25
N GLN A 76 0.53 7.54 10.30
CA GLN A 76 0.66 8.98 10.50
C GLN A 76 0.24 9.72 9.23
N GLY A 77 -0.41 10.88 9.38
CA GLY A 77 -0.96 11.64 8.27
C GLY A 77 -2.27 11.03 7.72
N GLU A 78 -2.71 11.51 6.56
CA GLU A 78 -4.01 11.15 5.98
C GLU A 78 -3.90 10.89 4.48
N VAL A 79 -4.72 9.97 3.97
CA VAL A 79 -4.82 9.65 2.54
C VAL A 79 -6.26 9.78 2.09
N SER A 80 -6.53 10.68 1.15
CA SER A 80 -7.83 10.76 0.48
C SER A 80 -7.82 9.91 -0.78
N HIS A 81 -8.92 9.20 -1.03
CA HIS A 81 -9.11 8.34 -2.20
C HIS A 81 -10.47 8.62 -2.86
N HIS A 82 -10.56 8.36 -4.17
CA HIS A 82 -11.81 8.42 -4.94
C HIS A 82 -11.74 7.38 -6.06
N ASP A 83 -12.78 6.59 -6.26
CA ASP A 83 -12.79 5.53 -7.27
C ASP A 83 -13.81 5.76 -8.40
N SER A 84 -13.72 4.96 -9.46
CA SER A 84 -14.59 5.02 -10.63
C SER A 84 -16.05 4.68 -10.37
N THR A 85 -16.39 4.14 -9.20
CA THR A 85 -17.78 3.86 -8.77
C THR A 85 -18.37 5.03 -7.98
N GLY A 86 -17.60 6.10 -7.77
CA GLY A 86 -18.02 7.29 -7.06
C GLY A 86 -17.84 7.22 -5.55
N HIS A 87 -17.23 6.15 -5.02
CA HIS A 87 -16.88 6.12 -3.60
C HIS A 87 -15.62 6.94 -3.37
N ALA A 88 -15.62 7.70 -2.29
CA ALA A 88 -14.48 8.46 -1.82
C ALA A 88 -14.47 8.50 -0.31
N GLY A 89 -13.30 8.77 0.25
CA GLY A 89 -13.09 8.84 1.67
C GLY A 89 -11.69 9.33 2.01
N THR A 90 -11.48 9.61 3.29
CA THR A 90 -10.19 9.93 3.86
C THR A 90 -9.86 8.88 4.90
N ILE A 91 -8.69 8.27 4.74
CA ILE A 91 -8.10 7.34 5.70
C ILE A 91 -7.25 8.21 6.62
N ALA A 92 -7.75 8.49 7.83
CA ALA A 92 -7.05 9.31 8.80
C ALA A 92 -6.06 8.48 9.62
N GLU A 93 -5.27 9.15 10.47
CA GLU A 93 -4.33 8.48 11.35
C GLU A 93 -5.03 7.44 12.24
N GLY A 94 -4.54 6.18 12.20
CA GLY A 94 -5.12 5.04 12.90
C GLY A 94 -6.19 4.28 12.11
N ASP A 95 -6.69 4.84 11.01
CA ASP A 95 -7.70 4.18 10.18
C ASP A 95 -7.11 3.11 9.27
N VAL A 96 -8.00 2.20 8.87
CA VAL A 96 -7.72 1.16 7.89
C VAL A 96 -8.77 1.21 6.80
N GLN A 97 -8.32 1.22 5.55
CA GLN A 97 -9.16 0.90 4.40
C GLN A 97 -8.83 -0.51 3.91
N TRP A 98 -9.86 -1.33 3.73
CA TRP A 98 -9.78 -2.60 3.03
C TRP A 98 -10.66 -2.51 1.78
N MET A 99 -10.04 -2.43 0.60
CA MET A 99 -10.74 -2.27 -0.68
C MET A 99 -10.64 -3.53 -1.53
N THR A 100 -11.78 -4.12 -1.87
CA THR A 100 -11.87 -5.29 -2.77
C THR A 100 -12.00 -4.83 -4.22
N ALA A 101 -10.97 -5.03 -5.05
CA ALA A 101 -11.03 -4.66 -6.46
C ALA A 101 -11.87 -5.64 -7.32
N ALA A 102 -11.93 -6.92 -6.93
CA ALA A 102 -12.72 -7.97 -7.59
C ALA A 102 -12.60 -7.94 -9.14
N SER A 103 -13.71 -7.73 -9.85
CA SER A 103 -13.75 -7.68 -11.33
C SER A 103 -13.05 -6.46 -11.94
N GLY A 104 -12.69 -5.48 -11.12
CA GLY A 104 -11.90 -4.32 -11.52
C GLY A 104 -12.44 -3.01 -10.95
N ILE A 105 -11.53 -2.11 -10.59
CA ILE A 105 -11.81 -0.76 -10.14
C ILE A 105 -10.69 0.18 -10.59
N PHE A 106 -11.01 1.43 -10.92
CA PHE A 106 -10.01 2.49 -11.03
C PHE A 106 -10.06 3.35 -9.78
N THR A 107 -8.89 3.58 -9.17
CA THR A 107 -8.68 4.40 -7.97
C THR A 107 -7.76 5.56 -8.27
#